data_AF-A0A1F8B7K0-F1
#
_entry.id   AF-A0A1F8B7K0-F1
#
_cell.length_a   1.000
_cell.length_b   1.000
_cell.length_c   1.000
_cell.angle_alpha   90.00
_cell.angle_beta   90.00
_cell.angle_gamma   90.00
#
_symmetry.space_group_name_H-M   'P 1'
#
loop_
_entity.id
_entity.type
_entity.pdbx_description
1 polymer ?
#
loop_
_entity_poly.entity_id
_entity_poly.type
_entity_poly.pdbx_seq_one_letter_code
_entity_poly.pdbx_strand_id
1 'polypeptide(L)'
;MAPILEGDTKLPFAQVEKFVRVKEVVAFDKQSVTHRQIATANGIGESSDDGRVEVDDAGVFGRVSDTKIIVYGWSSTCQLRGSDSDLARQKTKKVIEEITGKVVEII
;
A
#
# COMPACT_ATOMS: atom_id res chain seq x y z
N MET A 1 5.72 12.78 -7.04
CA MET A 1 6.62 11.93 -6.25
C MET A 1 5.77 11.34 -5.15
N ALA A 2 5.67 10.00 -5.10
CA ALA A 2 4.91 9.28 -4.09
C ALA A 2 5.65 9.35 -2.74
N PRO A 3 4.98 9.60 -1.61
CA PRO A 3 5.60 9.53 -0.29
C PRO A 3 5.73 8.10 0.28
N ILE A 4 6.80 7.86 1.05
CA ILE A 4 6.97 6.70 1.95
C ILE A 4 6.24 6.99 3.27
N LEU A 5 5.56 5.99 3.80
CA LEU A 5 4.87 6.05 5.08
C LEU A 5 5.84 5.72 6.23
N GLU A 6 6.01 6.67 7.15
CA GLU A 6 6.84 6.59 8.36
C GLU A 6 6.01 6.95 9.62
N GLY A 7 6.50 6.61 10.82
CA GLY A 7 5.76 6.65 12.09
C GLY A 7 5.01 7.94 12.47
N ASP A 8 5.36 9.10 11.90
CA ASP A 8 4.69 10.39 12.13
C ASP A 8 3.94 10.92 10.88
N THR A 9 3.67 10.06 9.91
CA THR A 9 3.15 10.51 8.60
C THR A 9 1.71 10.99 8.68
N LYS A 10 1.55 12.31 8.52
CA LYS A 10 0.26 12.91 8.21
C LYS A 10 -0.06 12.69 6.74
N LEU A 11 -0.78 11.61 6.49
CA LEU A 11 -1.34 11.30 5.19
C LEU A 11 -2.16 12.50 4.66
N PRO A 12 -1.80 13.07 3.48
CA PRO A 12 -2.47 14.24 2.91
C PRO A 12 -3.78 13.81 2.23
N PHE A 13 -4.79 13.45 3.04
CA PHE A 13 -6.01 12.80 2.55
C PHE A 13 -6.95 13.77 1.83
N ALA A 14 -6.99 13.69 0.50
CA ALA A 14 -8.02 14.35 -0.31
C ALA A 14 -8.89 13.36 -1.11
N GLN A 15 -8.41 12.15 -1.44
CA GLN A 15 -9.10 11.14 -2.25
C GLN A 15 -8.28 9.84 -2.28
N VAL A 16 -8.98 8.70 -2.20
CA VAL A 16 -8.52 7.31 -2.42
C VAL A 16 -7.05 7.17 -2.87
N GLU A 17 -6.24 6.52 -2.05
CA GLU A 17 -4.81 6.31 -2.30
C GLU A 17 -4.49 4.82 -2.51
N LYS A 18 -3.53 4.54 -3.40
CA LYS A 18 -2.99 3.20 -3.62
C LYS A 18 -1.72 3.02 -2.80
N PHE A 19 -1.54 1.85 -2.24
CA PHE A 19 -0.40 1.54 -1.40
C PHE A 19 0.35 0.32 -1.92
N VAL A 20 1.65 0.25 -1.63
CA VAL A 20 2.52 -0.90 -1.90
C VAL A 20 3.42 -1.13 -0.70
N ARG A 21 3.74 -2.41 -0.40
CA ARG A 21 4.57 -2.75 0.76
C ARG A 21 5.73 -3.68 0.44
N VAL A 22 6.89 -3.35 1.00
CA VAL A 22 8.06 -4.22 1.07
C VAL A 22 8.52 -4.36 2.51
N LYS A 23 8.28 -5.53 3.11
CA LYS A 23 8.56 -5.78 4.55
C LYS A 23 7.82 -4.73 5.40
N GLU A 24 8.54 -3.92 6.17
CA GLU A 24 7.95 -2.86 7.01
C GLU A 24 7.85 -1.50 6.29
N VAL A 25 8.31 -1.42 5.03
CA VAL A 25 8.25 -0.18 4.24
C VAL A 25 6.96 -0.15 3.45
N VAL A 26 6.16 0.90 3.65
CA VAL A 26 4.92 1.15 2.92
C VAL A 26 5.08 2.46 2.13
N ALA A 27 4.67 2.49 0.87
CA ALA A 27 4.60 3.72 0.09
C ALA A 27 3.23 3.86 -0.56
N PHE A 28 2.82 5.11 -0.86
CA PHE A 28 1.50 5.39 -1.41
C PHE A 28 1.48 6.53 -2.41
N ASP A 29 0.47 6.55 -3.28
CA ASP A 29 0.19 7.67 -4.19
C ASP A 29 -1.30 7.67 -4.56
N LYS A 30 -1.72 8.63 -5.37
CA LYS A 30 -3.09 8.78 -5.87
C LYS A 30 -3.56 7.52 -6.61
N GLN A 31 -4.87 7.25 -6.58
CA GLN A 31 -5.48 6.10 -7.27
C GLN A 31 -5.17 6.03 -8.79
N SER A 32 -4.87 7.15 -9.46
CA SER A 32 -4.54 7.16 -10.89
C SER A 32 -3.16 6.54 -11.20
N VAL A 33 -2.30 6.35 -10.20
CA VAL A 33 -0.96 5.78 -10.36
C VAL A 33 -1.02 4.25 -10.23
N THR A 34 -0.17 3.52 -10.95
CA THR A 34 -0.06 2.05 -10.85
C THR A 34 0.84 1.64 -9.67
N HIS A 35 0.66 0.44 -9.12
CA HIS A 35 1.51 -0.03 -8.00
C HIS A 35 2.98 -0.09 -8.39
N ARG A 36 3.27 -0.49 -9.64
CA ARG A 36 4.62 -0.45 -10.21
C ARG A 36 5.22 0.96 -10.18
N GLN A 37 4.46 1.98 -10.57
CA GLN A 37 4.94 3.36 -10.55
C GLN A 37 5.23 3.83 -9.12
N ILE A 38 4.38 3.49 -8.15
CA ILE A 38 4.60 3.82 -6.73
C ILE A 38 5.87 3.13 -6.23
N ALA A 39 6.01 1.84 -6.52
CA ALA A 39 7.17 1.04 -6.11
C ALA A 39 8.48 1.60 -6.71
N THR A 40 8.48 1.87 -8.02
CA THR A 40 9.64 2.41 -8.74
C THR A 40 10.01 3.81 -8.24
N ALA A 41 9.02 4.69 -8.05
CA ALA A 41 9.26 6.06 -7.60
C ALA A 41 9.85 6.14 -6.17
N ASN A 42 9.63 5.10 -5.36
CA ASN A 42 10.14 5.01 -3.98
C ASN A 42 11.33 4.05 -3.84
N GLY A 43 11.79 3.44 -4.93
CA GLY A 43 12.89 2.46 -4.88
C GLY A 43 12.57 1.24 -4.01
N ILE A 44 11.30 0.83 -3.94
CA ILE A 44 10.87 -0.36 -3.19
C ILE A 44 10.47 -1.48 -4.14
N GLY A 45 10.82 -2.71 -3.77
CA GLY A 45 10.49 -3.93 -4.50
C GLY A 45 11.57 -4.32 -5.48
N GLU A 46 11.52 -5.57 -5.94
CA GLU A 46 12.47 -6.12 -6.90
C GLU A 46 11.79 -6.30 -8.26
N SER A 47 12.52 -6.10 -9.36
CA SER A 47 11.96 -6.35 -10.70
C SER A 47 11.89 -7.85 -10.93
N SER A 48 10.71 -8.34 -11.34
CA SER A 48 10.53 -9.74 -11.75
C SER A 48 10.85 -9.91 -13.24
N ASP A 49 11.12 -11.15 -13.64
CA ASP A 49 11.43 -11.52 -15.04
C ASP A 49 10.29 -11.23 -16.02
N ASP A 50 9.04 -11.15 -15.53
CA ASP A 50 7.85 -10.79 -16.33
C ASP A 50 7.64 -9.27 -16.45
N GLY A 51 8.58 -8.46 -15.95
CA GLY A 51 8.54 -7.01 -16.02
C GLY A 51 7.61 -6.35 -14.99
N ARG A 52 7.10 -7.10 -14.01
CA ARG A 52 6.41 -6.55 -12.84
C ARG A 52 7.40 -6.20 -11.74
N VAL A 53 6.89 -5.59 -10.67
CA VAL A 53 7.66 -5.34 -9.44
C VAL A 53 7.07 -6.20 -8.34
N GLU A 54 7.91 -6.96 -7.66
CA GLU A 54 7.56 -7.80 -6.53
C GLU A 54 7.34 -6.93 -5.28
N VAL A 55 6.07 -6.72 -4.96
CA VAL A 55 5.61 -6.00 -3.76
C VAL A 55 4.38 -6.68 -3.21
N ASP A 56 4.14 -6.50 -1.91
CA ASP A 56 2.86 -6.92 -1.34
C ASP A 56 1.81 -5.88 -1.74
N ASP A 57 0.72 -6.36 -2.34
CA ASP A 57 -0.42 -5.53 -2.64
C ASP A 57 -1.09 -5.15 -1.33
N ALA A 58 -0.88 -3.90 -0.95
CA ALA A 58 -1.49 -3.31 0.22
C ALA A 58 -3.00 -3.10 0.03
N GLY A 59 -3.47 -3.04 -1.21
CA GLY A 59 -4.81 -2.63 -1.60
C GLY A 59 -4.93 -1.13 -1.87
N VAL A 60 -6.15 -0.73 -2.19
CA VAL A 60 -6.56 0.67 -2.32
C VAL A 60 -7.17 1.10 -0.99
N PHE A 61 -6.72 2.21 -0.43
CA PHE A 61 -7.19 2.69 0.85
C PHE A 61 -8.10 3.90 0.63
N GLY A 62 -9.27 3.85 1.25
CA GLY A 62 -10.23 4.95 1.29
C GLY A 62 -10.38 5.43 2.72
N ARG A 63 -10.38 6.75 2.94
CA ARG A 63 -10.73 7.30 4.25
C ARG A 63 -12.24 7.27 4.44
N VAL A 64 -12.69 6.64 5.52
CA VAL A 64 -14.10 6.71 5.96
C VAL A 64 -14.28 7.83 6.99
N SER A 65 -13.31 8.03 7.88
CA SER A 65 -13.34 9.09 8.90
C SER A 65 -11.93 9.52 9.33
N ASP A 66 -11.81 10.44 10.29
CA ASP A 66 -10.51 10.83 10.87
C ASP A 66 -9.75 9.66 11.50
N THR A 67 -10.50 8.70 12.04
CA THR A 67 -9.99 7.56 12.82
C THR A 67 -10.04 6.22 12.07
N LYS A 68 -10.71 6.17 10.91
CA LYS A 68 -10.98 4.93 10.18
C LYS A 68 -10.56 4.99 8.71
N ILE A 69 -9.80 3.99 8.30
CA ILE A 69 -9.41 3.74 6.91
C ILE A 69 -10.00 2.39 6.47
N ILE A 70 -10.49 2.31 5.23
CA ILE A 70 -10.89 1.06 4.59
C ILE A 70 -9.87 0.66 3.54
N VAL A 71 -9.62 -0.63 3.40
CA VAL A 71 -8.78 -1.23 2.37
C VAL A 71 -9.68 -2.05 1.48
N TYR A 72 -9.66 -1.79 0.19
CA TYR A 72 -10.40 -2.56 -0.79
C TYR A 72 -9.59 -2.77 -2.07
N GLY A 73 -9.92 -3.83 -2.80
CA GLY A 73 -9.39 -4.07 -4.14
C GLY A 73 -8.02 -4.77 -4.21
N TRP A 74 -7.61 -4.98 -5.45
CA TRP A 74 -6.42 -5.72 -5.88
C TRP A 74 -5.81 -5.01 -7.11
N SER A 75 -4.53 -5.24 -7.33
CA SER A 75 -3.76 -4.66 -8.41
C SER A 75 -3.14 -5.74 -9.29
N SER A 76 -3.38 -5.64 -10.58
CA SER A 76 -2.79 -6.51 -11.62
C SER A 76 -1.40 -6.04 -12.09
N THR A 77 -0.90 -4.93 -11.54
CA THR A 77 0.32 -4.25 -12.04
C THR A 77 1.60 -4.62 -11.28
N CYS A 78 1.48 -5.43 -10.23
CA CYS A 78 2.58 -5.93 -9.41
C CYS A 78 2.44 -7.44 -9.19
N GLN A 79 3.56 -8.08 -8.89
CA GLN A 79 3.59 -9.48 -8.47
C GLN A 79 3.58 -9.52 -6.94
N LEU A 80 2.63 -10.26 -6.36
CA LEU A 80 2.58 -10.50 -4.92
C LEU A 80 3.78 -11.32 -4.48
N ARG A 81 4.37 -10.97 -3.32
CA ARG A 81 5.42 -11.81 -2.74
C ARG A 81 4.77 -12.94 -1.96
N GLY A 82 4.93 -14.17 -2.47
CA GLY A 82 4.31 -15.36 -1.90
C GLY A 82 2.89 -15.61 -2.40
N SER A 83 2.31 -16.71 -1.94
CA SER A 83 1.07 -17.27 -2.48
C SER A 83 -0.22 -16.83 -1.77
N ASP A 84 -0.12 -16.07 -0.67
CA ASP A 84 -1.27 -15.74 0.18
C ASP A 84 -1.49 -14.21 0.23
N SER A 85 -2.39 -13.76 -0.63
CA SER A 85 -2.81 -12.35 -0.73
C SER A 85 -3.47 -11.84 0.55
N ASP A 86 -4.18 -12.70 1.28
CA ASP A 86 -4.92 -12.28 2.48
C ASP A 86 -3.96 -12.06 3.63
N LEU A 87 -2.95 -12.93 3.78
CA LEU A 87 -1.87 -12.70 4.74
C LEU A 87 -1.09 -11.41 4.42
N ALA A 88 -0.83 -11.13 3.14
CA ALA A 88 -0.13 -9.92 2.72
C ALA A 88 -0.93 -8.65 3.08
N ARG A 89 -2.25 -8.67 2.87
CA ARG A 89 -3.17 -7.58 3.25
C ARG A 89 -3.25 -7.39 4.75
N GLN A 90 -3.39 -8.47 5.52
CA GLN A 90 -3.44 -8.39 6.99
C GLN A 90 -2.14 -7.82 7.57
N LYS A 91 -0.98 -8.21 7.03
CA LYS A 91 0.32 -7.62 7.41
C LYS A 91 0.37 -6.14 7.08
N THR A 92 -0.07 -5.76 5.89
CA THR A 92 -0.05 -4.35 5.48
C THR A 92 -1.00 -3.50 6.31
N LYS A 93 -2.19 -4.03 6.64
CA LYS A 93 -3.11 -3.44 7.59
C LYS A 93 -2.41 -3.12 8.91
N LYS A 94 -1.75 -4.10 9.54
CA LYS A 94 -1.09 -3.90 10.84
C LYS A 94 -0.05 -2.77 10.80
N VAL A 95 0.82 -2.77 9.78
CA VAL A 95 1.85 -1.74 9.63
C VAL A 95 1.23 -0.33 9.48
N ILE A 96 0.14 -0.22 8.73
CA ILE A 96 -0.56 1.06 8.56
C ILE A 96 -1.25 1.50 9.86
N GLU A 97 -1.87 0.57 10.61
CA GLU A 97 -2.44 0.86 11.93
C GLU A 97 -1.37 1.37 12.90
N GLU A 98 -0.20 0.73 12.93
CA GLU A 98 0.94 1.12 13.75
C GLU A 98 1.50 2.49 13.38
N ILE A 99 1.67 2.76 12.08
CA ILE A 99 2.23 4.04 11.60
C ILE A 99 1.23 5.20 11.74
N THR A 100 -0.04 4.96 11.44
CA THR A 100 -1.02 6.05 11.39
C THR A 100 -1.78 6.24 12.71
N GLY A 101 -1.74 5.25 13.60
CA GLY A 101 -2.56 5.20 14.82
C GLY A 101 -4.07 5.06 14.54
N LYS A 102 -4.47 4.69 13.32
CA LYS A 102 -5.87 4.62 12.88
C LYS A 102 -6.33 3.17 12.78
N VAL A 103 -7.64 2.97 12.89
CA VAL A 103 -8.27 1.67 12.67
C VAL A 103 -8.36 1.41 11.17
N VAL A 104 -7.87 0.25 10.73
CA VAL A 104 -7.91 -0.16 9.33
C VAL A 104 -8.84 -1.38 9.17
N GLU A 105 -9.81 -1.28 8.26
CA GLU A 105 -10.74 -2.38 7.95
C GLU A 105 -10.53 -2.85 6.52
N ILE A 106 -10.41 -4.17 6.31
CA ILE A 106 -10.31 -4.78 4.98
C ILE A 106 -11.71 -5.22 4.57
N ILE A 107 -12.18 -4.79 3.40
CA ILE A 107 -13.50 -5.11 2.83
C ILE A 107 -13.36 -5.90 1.53
#